data_AF-A0A1B6AUJ1-F1
#
_entry.id   AF-A0A1B6AUJ1-F1
#
_cell.length_a   1.000
_cell.length_b   1.000
_cell.length_c   1.000
_cell.angle_alpha   90.00
_cell.angle_beta   90.00
_cell.angle_gamma   90.00
#
_symmetry.space_group_name_H-M   'P 1'
#
loop_
_entity.id
_entity.type
_entity.pdbx_description
1 polymer ?
#
loop_
_entity_poly.entity_id
_entity_poly.type
_entity_poly.pdbx_seq_one_letter_code
_entity_poly.pdbx_strand_id
1 'polypeptide(L)'
;MRGRAGRREVTGVLEVPLWLWGAFAATVVVLLAVDLLAHRAAHVIGFKEAAAWSGLWVGLALIFGGVVFLVLGTTAGTEYTTAWLLEKSLSVDNLFVSVVIFAHFRVLRGYQHRVLFFGVISALVFRGIFLALGVAVVNRFAAVLFCSTYKRLKDERQNFAPGKRRCWSLKRSGVLRRGGAGWRWRGPALPPQARTR
;
A
#
# COMPACT_ATOMS: atom_id res chain seq x y z
N MET A 1 -45.29 12.64 -6.57
CA MET A 1 -44.40 13.75 -6.12
C MET A 1 -43.37 13.27 -5.07
N ARG A 2 -42.41 12.42 -5.45
CA ARG A 2 -41.30 11.97 -4.57
C ARG A 2 -40.08 11.74 -5.46
N GLY A 3 -38.93 12.37 -5.14
CA GLY A 3 -37.66 12.00 -5.79
C GLY A 3 -36.63 13.09 -6.08
N ARG A 4 -36.57 14.21 -5.33
CA ARG A 4 -35.53 15.25 -5.54
C ARG A 4 -34.77 15.68 -4.28
N ALA A 5 -34.73 14.85 -3.23
CA ALA A 5 -34.15 15.23 -1.92
C ALA A 5 -32.91 14.41 -1.50
N GLY A 6 -32.13 13.85 -2.44
CA GLY A 6 -30.98 12.99 -2.12
C GLY A 6 -29.64 13.35 -2.76
N ARG A 7 -29.56 14.45 -3.53
CA ARG A 7 -28.36 14.79 -4.34
C ARG A 7 -27.57 16.00 -3.82
N ARG A 8 -27.93 16.59 -2.67
CA ARG A 8 -27.34 17.86 -2.19
C ARG A 8 -26.38 17.74 -1.00
N GLU A 9 -26.23 16.56 -0.38
CA GLU A 9 -25.35 16.44 0.80
C GLU A 9 -23.92 15.97 0.47
N VAL A 10 -23.72 15.28 -0.65
CA VAL A 10 -22.41 14.71 -1.01
C VAL A 10 -21.42 15.78 -1.51
N THR A 11 -21.92 16.93 -1.97
CA THR A 11 -21.08 18.02 -2.49
C THR A 11 -20.41 18.86 -1.40
N GLY A 12 -20.92 18.85 -0.16
CA GLY A 12 -20.36 19.65 0.93
C GLY A 12 -19.09 19.08 1.57
N VAL A 13 -18.87 17.76 1.46
CA VAL A 13 -17.72 17.07 2.08
C VAL A 13 -16.50 17.01 1.15
N LEU A 14 -16.67 17.28 -0.14
CA LEU A 14 -15.65 17.10 -1.18
C LEU A 14 -15.01 18.39 -1.70
N GLU A 15 -15.47 19.57 -1.27
CA GLU A 15 -14.85 20.85 -1.63
C GLU A 15 -13.86 21.26 -0.54
N VAL A 16 -12.78 20.49 -0.38
CA VAL A 16 -11.65 20.93 0.44
C VAL A 16 -11.09 22.19 -0.21
N PRO A 17 -11.22 23.37 0.42
CA PRO A 17 -10.91 24.61 -0.25
C PRO A 17 -9.39 24.71 -0.49
N LEU A 18 -9.00 25.22 -1.67
CA LEU A 18 -7.59 25.26 -2.10
C LEU A 18 -6.66 25.96 -1.11
N TRP A 19 -7.18 26.91 -0.32
CA TRP A 19 -6.40 27.58 0.72
C TRP A 19 -6.00 26.63 1.87
N LEU A 20 -6.77 25.59 2.17
CA LEU A 20 -6.45 24.61 3.21
C LEU A 20 -5.24 23.76 2.80
N TRP A 21 -5.15 23.40 1.52
CA TRP A 21 -3.96 22.76 0.95
C TRP A 21 -2.74 23.68 1.02
N GLY A 22 -2.91 24.96 0.71
CA GLY A 22 -1.87 25.98 0.87
C GLY A 22 -1.43 26.15 2.32
N ALA A 23 -2.37 26.19 3.27
CA ALA A 23 -2.11 26.33 4.70
C ALA A 23 -1.41 25.09 5.27
N PHE A 24 -1.82 23.88 4.87
CA PHE A 24 -1.16 22.63 5.25
C PHE A 24 0.28 22.58 4.70
N ALA A 25 0.48 22.89 3.42
CA ALA A 25 1.81 22.94 2.82
C ALA A 25 2.71 23.99 3.50
N ALA A 26 2.18 25.20 3.76
CA ALA A 26 2.90 26.25 4.46
C ALA A 26 3.28 25.82 5.89
N THR A 27 2.35 25.17 6.60
CA THR A 27 2.60 24.63 7.95
C THR A 27 3.75 23.61 7.92
N VAL A 28 3.74 22.66 6.99
CA VAL A 28 4.83 21.69 6.81
C VAL A 28 6.17 22.40 6.55
N VAL A 29 6.20 23.40 5.67
CA VAL A 29 7.43 24.18 5.37
C VAL A 29 7.93 24.94 6.59
N VAL A 30 7.03 25.56 7.36
CA VAL A 30 7.38 26.29 8.59
C VAL A 30 7.93 25.35 9.65
N LEU A 31 7.27 24.21 9.91
CA LEU A 31 7.78 23.19 10.84
C LEU A 31 9.16 22.70 10.42
N LEU A 32 9.40 22.49 9.12
CA LEU A 32 10.70 22.09 8.60
C LEU A 32 11.78 23.17 8.77
N ALA A 33 11.42 24.44 8.59
CA ALA A 33 12.31 25.57 8.81
C ALA A 33 12.64 25.76 10.30
N VAL A 34 11.66 25.54 11.19
CA VAL A 34 11.86 25.57 12.64
C VAL A 34 12.79 24.44 13.09
N ASP A 35 12.56 23.22 12.62
CA ASP A 35 13.42 22.06 12.92
C ASP A 35 14.87 22.30 12.48
N LEU A 36 15.06 22.91 11.31
CA LEU A 36 16.37 23.31 10.77
C LEU A 36 17.11 24.33 11.66
N LEU A 37 16.39 25.28 12.26
CA LEU A 37 16.98 26.31 13.10
C LEU A 37 17.29 25.77 14.50
N ALA A 38 16.44 24.88 15.03
CA ALA A 38 16.56 24.33 16.37
C ALA A 38 17.68 23.29 16.53
N HIS A 39 17.92 22.43 15.53
CA HIS A 39 18.80 21.26 15.68
C HIS A 39 20.24 21.42 15.14
N ARG A 40 20.78 22.64 15.06
CA ARG A 40 22.16 22.87 14.59
C ARG A 40 23.26 22.26 15.47
N ALA A 41 22.94 21.78 16.68
CA ALA A 41 23.90 21.29 17.66
C ALA A 41 23.44 19.97 18.33
N ALA A 42 23.23 18.90 17.54
CA ALA A 42 22.82 17.62 18.11
C ALA A 42 24.02 16.73 18.45
N HIS A 43 24.17 16.48 19.75
CA HIS A 43 25.13 15.57 20.38
C HIS A 43 24.94 14.12 19.90
N VAL A 44 26.02 13.36 19.79
CA VAL A 44 26.01 12.02 19.18
C VAL A 44 25.45 10.99 20.17
N ILE A 45 24.16 10.70 20.11
CA ILE A 45 23.56 9.57 20.83
C ILE A 45 23.99 8.27 20.15
N GLY A 46 24.40 7.27 20.94
CA GLY A 46 24.86 5.97 20.44
C GLY A 46 23.73 5.16 19.77
N PHE A 47 24.08 4.34 18.77
CA PHE A 47 23.11 3.53 18.00
C PHE A 47 22.25 2.60 18.87
N LYS A 48 22.87 1.97 19.89
CA LYS A 48 22.17 1.05 20.80
C LYS A 48 21.12 1.75 21.66
N GLU A 49 21.44 2.95 22.12
CA GLU A 49 20.55 3.76 22.94
C GLU A 49 19.40 4.31 22.10
N ALA A 50 19.68 4.82 20.90
CA ALA A 50 18.66 5.24 19.95
C ALA A 50 17.70 4.10 19.55
N ALA A 51 18.22 2.89 19.33
CA ALA A 51 17.41 1.71 19.03
C ALA A 51 16.52 1.28 20.20
N ALA A 52 17.04 1.33 21.43
CA ALA A 52 16.26 1.04 22.64
C ALA A 52 15.12 2.04 22.83
N TRP A 53 15.39 3.34 22.67
CA TRP A 53 14.37 4.38 22.71
C TRP A 53 13.32 4.18 21.63
N SER A 54 13.72 3.91 20.39
CA SER A 54 12.77 3.63 19.30
C SER A 54 11.90 2.40 19.59
N GLY A 55 12.50 1.33 20.14
CA GLY A 55 11.78 0.11 20.52
C GLY A 55 10.76 0.36 21.63
N LEU A 56 11.11 1.17 22.63
CA LEU A 56 10.21 1.59 23.70
C LEU A 56 8.96 2.29 23.15
N TRP A 57 9.14 3.29 22.28
CA TRP A 57 8.03 4.04 21.67
C TRP A 57 7.14 3.16 20.79
N VAL A 58 7.75 2.26 20.01
CA VAL A 58 7.00 1.28 19.21
C VAL A 58 6.21 0.32 20.10
N GLY A 59 6.83 -0.20 21.16
CA GLY A 59 6.17 -1.07 22.13
C GLY A 59 4.99 -0.38 22.82
N LEU A 60 5.16 0.88 23.23
CA LEU A 60 4.08 1.66 23.85
C LEU A 60 2.89 1.86 22.91
N ALA A 61 3.15 2.16 21.63
CA ALA A 61 2.11 2.28 20.62
C ALA A 61 1.38 0.95 20.35
N LEU A 62 2.10 -0.17 20.33
CA LEU A 62 1.49 -1.50 20.18
C LEU A 62 0.64 -1.88 21.38
N ILE A 63 1.10 -1.60 22.61
CA ILE A 63 0.31 -1.83 23.84
C ILE A 63 -0.98 -1.01 23.77
N PHE A 64 -0.88 0.28 23.41
CA PHE A 64 -2.05 1.13 23.26
C PHE A 64 -2.99 0.61 22.17
N GLY A 65 -2.48 0.17 21.02
CA GLY A 65 -3.28 -0.45 19.98
C GLY A 65 -4.00 -1.72 20.44
N GLY A 66 -3.33 -2.55 21.26
CA GLY A 66 -3.94 -3.70 21.92
C GLY A 66 -5.07 -3.31 22.86
N VAL A 67 -4.89 -2.25 23.65
CA VAL A 67 -5.97 -1.70 24.52
C VAL A 67 -7.14 -1.20 23.67
N VAL A 68 -6.88 -0.47 22.57
CA VAL A 68 -7.94 -0.01 21.65
C VAL A 68 -8.71 -1.20 21.06
N PHE A 69 -8.00 -2.26 20.67
CA PHE A 69 -8.62 -3.47 20.14
C PHE A 69 -9.54 -4.17 21.16
N LEU A 70 -9.15 -4.18 22.44
CA LEU A 70 -9.92 -4.80 23.52
C LEU A 70 -11.10 -3.95 23.99
N VAL A 71 -10.95 -2.62 24.05
CA VAL A 71 -11.95 -1.71 24.62
C VAL A 71 -12.92 -1.17 23.56
N LEU A 72 -12.43 -0.79 22.38
CA LEU A 72 -13.23 -0.19 21.30
C LEU A 72 -13.63 -1.21 20.22
N GLY A 73 -13.12 -2.44 20.31
CA GLY A 73 -13.44 -3.52 19.40
C GLY A 73 -12.54 -3.60 18.16
N THR A 74 -12.85 -4.57 17.30
CA THR A 74 -11.99 -4.98 16.19
C THR A 74 -11.86 -3.91 15.11
N THR A 75 -12.92 -3.16 14.80
CA THR A 75 -12.92 -2.12 13.77
C THR A 75 -11.97 -0.97 14.14
N ALA A 76 -12.17 -0.34 15.29
CA ALA A 76 -11.31 0.74 15.78
C ALA A 76 -9.86 0.28 15.98
N GLY A 77 -9.64 -0.95 16.46
CA GLY A 77 -8.30 -1.53 16.58
C GLY A 77 -7.60 -1.71 15.24
N THR A 78 -8.32 -2.16 14.20
CA THR A 78 -7.76 -2.27 12.84
C THR A 78 -7.46 -0.91 12.22
N GLU A 79 -8.33 0.10 12.41
CA GLU A 79 -8.11 1.46 11.93
C GLU A 79 -6.89 2.10 12.59
N TYR A 80 -6.78 2.00 13.93
CA TYR A 80 -5.62 2.50 14.67
C TYR A 80 -4.32 1.85 14.19
N THR A 81 -4.31 0.52 14.13
CA THR A 81 -3.10 -0.23 13.76
C THR A 81 -2.70 0.08 12.32
N THR A 82 -3.67 0.19 11.41
CA THR A 82 -3.43 0.55 10.00
C THR A 82 -2.88 1.97 9.90
N ALA A 83 -3.47 2.93 10.59
CA ALA A 83 -3.01 4.32 10.60
C ALA A 83 -1.59 4.43 11.17
N TRP A 84 -1.32 3.78 12.31
CA TRP A 84 0.00 3.77 12.94
C TRP A 84 1.06 3.11 12.05
N LEU A 85 0.75 1.96 11.43
CA LEU A 85 1.66 1.30 10.49
C LEU A 85 1.94 2.15 9.25
N LEU A 86 0.92 2.82 8.71
CA LEU A 86 1.07 3.73 7.57
C LEU A 86 1.99 4.88 7.92
N GLU A 87 1.81 5.50 9.09
CA GLU A 87 2.65 6.59 9.57
C GLU A 87 4.12 6.14 9.73
N LYS A 88 4.33 4.99 10.37
CA LYS A 88 5.69 4.44 10.58
C LYS A 88 6.35 4.04 9.26
N SER A 89 5.62 3.39 8.35
CA SER A 89 6.16 2.99 7.06
C SER A 89 6.57 4.20 6.22
N LEU A 90 5.77 5.27 6.22
CA LEU A 90 6.07 6.50 5.48
C LEU A 90 7.33 7.20 6.00
N SER A 91 7.55 7.16 7.32
CA SER A 91 8.77 7.70 7.96
C SER A 91 10.00 6.82 7.68
N VAL A 92 9.86 5.49 7.70
CA VAL A 92 10.97 4.54 7.48
C VAL A 92 11.41 4.53 6.02
N ASP A 93 10.48 4.64 5.07
CA ASP A 93 10.77 4.71 3.63
C ASP A 93 11.72 5.87 3.30
N ASN A 94 11.42 7.06 3.84
CA ASN A 94 12.27 8.24 3.70
C ASN A 94 13.67 8.08 4.34
N LEU A 95 13.75 7.47 5.53
CA LEU A 95 15.02 7.26 6.23
C LEU A 95 15.88 6.20 5.53
N PHE A 96 15.27 5.13 5.03
CA PHE A 96 15.95 4.03 4.38
C PHE A 96 16.74 4.49 3.16
N VAL A 97 16.11 5.25 2.26
CA VAL A 97 16.76 5.83 1.08
C VAL A 97 17.98 6.67 1.50
N SER A 98 17.82 7.51 2.52
CA SER A 98 18.89 8.38 3.02
C SER A 98 20.09 7.59 3.56
N VAL A 99 19.84 6.54 4.35
CA VAL A 99 20.90 5.68 4.91
C VAL A 99 21.63 4.89 3.82
N VAL A 100 20.91 4.35 2.83
CA VAL A 100 21.52 3.62 1.70
C VAL A 100 22.46 4.53 0.90
N ILE A 101 22.03 5.76 0.62
CA ILE A 101 22.85 6.75 -0.09
C ILE A 101 24.12 7.06 0.71
N PHE A 102 24.01 7.30 2.03
CA PHE A 102 25.19 7.59 2.87
C PHE A 102 26.14 6.41 3.00
N ALA A 103 25.59 5.19 3.05
CA ALA A 103 26.39 3.97 3.05
C ALA A 103 27.18 3.83 1.73
N HIS A 104 26.55 4.14 0.60
CA HIS A 104 27.20 4.10 -0.72
C HIS A 104 28.36 5.11 -0.82
N PHE A 105 28.16 6.34 -0.37
CA PHE A 105 29.17 7.41 -0.45
C PHE A 105 30.12 7.49 0.75
N ARG A 106 30.00 6.60 1.75
CA ARG A 106 30.83 6.54 2.98
C ARG A 106 30.97 7.90 3.67
N VAL A 107 29.87 8.64 3.80
CA VAL A 107 29.85 10.00 4.36
C VAL A 107 30.32 9.99 5.82
N LEU A 108 31.33 10.82 6.15
CA LEU A 108 31.84 10.98 7.52
C LEU A 108 30.75 11.52 8.47
N ARG A 109 30.67 10.96 9.69
CA ARG A 109 29.63 11.26 10.70
C ARG A 109 29.49 12.75 11.04
N GLY A 110 30.57 13.53 10.93
CA GLY A 110 30.55 14.98 11.17
C GLY A 110 29.76 15.78 10.12
N TYR A 111 29.61 15.27 8.90
CA TYR A 111 28.85 15.92 7.83
C TYR A 111 27.46 15.34 7.64
N GLN A 112 27.16 14.19 8.28
CA GLN A 112 25.92 13.44 8.08
C GLN A 112 24.67 14.29 8.37
N HIS A 113 24.69 15.15 9.40
CA HIS A 113 23.55 16.02 9.71
C HIS A 113 23.26 17.03 8.60
N ARG A 114 24.29 17.65 8.02
CA ARG A 114 24.14 18.64 6.93
C ARG A 114 23.65 17.99 5.65
N VAL A 115 24.20 16.82 5.31
CA VAL A 115 23.81 16.08 4.10
C VAL A 115 22.39 15.50 4.27
N LEU A 116 22.04 14.98 5.44
CA LEU A 116 20.68 14.52 5.76
C LEU A 116 19.66 15.65 5.60
N PHE A 117 19.99 16.85 6.08
CA PHE A 117 19.13 18.01 5.94
C PHE A 117 18.84 18.37 4.47
N PHE A 118 19.88 18.55 3.65
CA PHE A 118 19.68 18.85 2.22
C PHE A 118 19.00 17.69 1.48
N GLY A 119 19.29 16.45 1.89
CA GLY A 119 18.64 15.24 1.39
C GLY A 119 17.13 15.26 1.60
N VAL A 120 16.67 15.51 2.84
CA VAL A 120 15.24 15.56 3.17
C VAL A 120 14.52 16.67 2.42
N ILE A 121 15.11 17.88 2.33
CA ILE A 121 14.51 18.98 1.56
C ILE A 121 14.34 18.60 0.09
N SER A 122 15.41 18.10 -0.54
CA SER A 122 15.33 17.71 -1.95
C SER A 122 14.33 16.57 -2.18
N ALA A 123 14.32 15.56 -1.31
CA ALA A 123 13.39 14.43 -1.39
C ALA A 123 11.93 14.89 -1.26
N LEU A 124 11.63 15.82 -0.35
CA LEU A 124 10.30 16.39 -0.18
C LEU A 124 9.85 17.17 -1.43
N VAL A 125 10.75 17.97 -2.01
CA VAL A 125 10.48 18.73 -3.25
C VAL A 125 10.23 17.79 -4.43
N PHE A 126 11.09 16.79 -4.63
CA PHE A 126 10.90 15.78 -5.67
C PHE A 126 9.60 15.01 -5.47
N ARG A 127 9.26 14.65 -4.23
CA ARG A 127 7.99 13.99 -3.91
C ARG A 127 6.80 14.85 -4.31
N GLY A 128 6.84 16.15 -4.04
CA GLY A 128 5.80 17.09 -4.48
C GLY A 128 5.68 17.17 -6.02
N ILE A 129 6.81 17.29 -6.72
CA ILE A 129 6.85 17.36 -8.19
C ILE A 129 6.32 16.05 -8.81
N PHE A 130 6.82 14.90 -8.39
CA PHE A 130 6.38 13.60 -8.91
C PHE A 130 4.91 13.33 -8.61
N LEU A 131 4.40 13.78 -7.46
CA LEU A 131 3.00 13.62 -7.11
C LEU A 131 2.12 14.52 -8.00
N ALA A 132 2.49 15.78 -8.21
CA ALA A 132 1.77 16.69 -9.10
C ALA A 132 1.79 16.20 -10.57
N LEU A 133 2.96 15.78 -11.06
CA LEU A 133 3.10 15.19 -12.39
C LEU A 133 2.31 13.88 -12.50
N GLY A 134 2.38 13.01 -11.50
CA GLY A 134 1.64 11.75 -11.45
C GLY A 134 0.13 11.98 -11.53
N VAL A 135 -0.40 12.95 -10.79
CA VAL A 135 -1.81 13.35 -10.86
C VAL A 135 -2.16 13.86 -12.27
N ALA A 136 -1.33 14.71 -12.87
CA ALA A 136 -1.56 15.23 -14.21
C ALA A 136 -1.56 14.12 -15.28
N VAL A 137 -0.63 13.16 -15.18
CA VAL A 137 -0.55 11.98 -16.05
C VAL A 137 -1.78 11.10 -15.86
N VAL A 138 -2.16 10.78 -14.61
CA VAL A 138 -3.35 9.98 -14.32
C VAL A 138 -4.60 10.66 -14.84
N ASN A 139 -4.75 11.98 -14.69
CA ASN A 139 -5.91 12.70 -15.20
C ASN A 139 -6.02 12.60 -16.74
N ARG A 140 -4.88 12.61 -17.44
CA ARG A 140 -4.83 12.46 -18.91
C ARG A 140 -5.10 11.03 -19.38
N PHE A 141 -4.67 10.04 -18.61
CA PHE A 141 -4.86 8.61 -18.92
C PHE A 141 -5.99 7.94 -18.13
N ALA A 142 -6.83 8.71 -17.41
CA ALA A 142 -7.86 8.18 -16.52
C ALA A 142 -8.83 7.25 -17.27
N ALA A 143 -9.18 7.59 -18.51
CA ALA A 143 -10.00 6.75 -19.38
C ALA A 143 -9.33 5.43 -19.76
N VAL A 144 -8.02 5.43 -20.03
CA VAL A 144 -7.24 4.24 -20.38
C VAL A 144 -7.03 3.35 -19.16
N LEU A 145 -6.72 3.94 -18.01
CA LEU A 145 -6.61 3.24 -16.74
C LEU A 145 -7.95 2.59 -16.39
N PHE A 146 -9.06 3.32 -16.43
CA PHE A 146 -10.39 2.78 -16.15
C PHE A 146 -10.77 1.64 -17.09
N CYS A 147 -10.53 1.79 -18.40
CA CYS A 147 -10.77 0.74 -19.37
C CYS A 147 -9.89 -0.51 -19.13
N SER A 148 -8.61 -0.32 -18.79
CA SER A 148 -7.67 -1.40 -18.49
C SER A 148 -8.04 -2.14 -17.20
N THR A 149 -8.36 -1.43 -16.12
CA THR A 149 -8.80 -2.02 -14.86
C THR A 149 -10.13 -2.76 -15.02
N TYR A 150 -11.07 -2.19 -15.78
CA TYR A 150 -12.32 -2.85 -16.15
C TYR A 150 -12.05 -4.14 -16.95
N LYS A 151 -11.11 -4.10 -17.90
CA LYS A 151 -10.73 -5.26 -18.69
C LYS A 151 -10.09 -6.35 -17.82
N ARG A 152 -9.27 -5.99 -16.83
CA ARG A 152 -8.62 -6.93 -15.90
C ARG A 152 -9.62 -7.62 -14.97
N LEU A 153 -10.58 -6.88 -14.42
CA LEU A 153 -11.69 -7.42 -13.63
C LEU A 153 -12.57 -8.39 -14.45
N LYS A 154 -12.75 -8.10 -15.74
CA LYS A 154 -13.45 -9.02 -16.65
C LYS A 154 -12.65 -10.26 -17.01
N ASP A 155 -11.32 -10.18 -17.05
CA ASP A 155 -10.46 -11.32 -17.38
C ASP A 155 -10.37 -12.33 -16.22
N GLU A 156 -10.37 -11.85 -14.98
CA GLU A 156 -10.33 -12.67 -13.76
C GLU A 156 -11.60 -13.52 -13.57
N ARG A 157 -12.79 -12.97 -13.87
CA ARG A 157 -14.07 -13.71 -13.85
C ARG A 157 -14.11 -14.89 -14.83
N GLN A 158 -13.34 -14.84 -15.92
CA GLN A 158 -13.30 -15.88 -16.94
C GLN A 158 -12.28 -16.98 -16.62
N ASN A 159 -11.24 -16.67 -15.83
CA ASN A 159 -10.21 -17.61 -15.38
C ASN A 159 -10.53 -18.30 -14.05
N PHE A 160 -11.41 -17.73 -13.21
CA PHE A 160 -11.84 -18.36 -11.95
C PHE A 160 -12.94 -19.43 -12.08
N ALA A 161 -13.35 -19.78 -13.31
CA ALA A 161 -14.20 -20.93 -13.58
C ALA A 161 -13.36 -22.13 -14.10
N PRO A 162 -12.57 -22.82 -13.24
CA PRO A 162 -11.71 -23.93 -13.67
C PRO A 162 -12.50 -25.16 -14.15
N GLY A 163 -13.83 -25.19 -13.96
CA GLY A 163 -14.70 -26.31 -14.28
C GLY A 163 -15.14 -26.41 -15.73
N LYS A 164 -15.28 -25.30 -16.47
CA LYS A 164 -15.76 -25.37 -17.88
C LYS A 164 -14.68 -25.86 -18.84
N ARG A 165 -13.42 -25.43 -18.67
CA ARG A 165 -12.31 -25.79 -19.57
C ARG A 165 -11.96 -27.28 -19.50
N ARG A 166 -11.97 -27.88 -18.30
CA ARG A 166 -11.70 -29.31 -18.09
C ARG A 166 -12.82 -30.21 -18.63
N CYS A 167 -14.09 -29.86 -18.41
CA CYS A 167 -15.23 -30.61 -18.96
C CYS A 167 -15.27 -30.57 -20.49
N TRP A 168 -14.85 -29.46 -21.12
CA TRP A 168 -14.76 -29.37 -22.58
C TRP A 168 -13.58 -30.18 -23.13
N SER A 169 -12.42 -30.14 -22.46
CA SER A 169 -11.28 -30.98 -22.81
C SER A 169 -11.60 -32.47 -22.69
N LEU A 170 -12.27 -32.90 -21.60
CA LEU A 170 -12.69 -34.29 -21.41
C LEU A 170 -13.77 -34.73 -22.41
N LYS A 171 -14.67 -33.82 -22.82
CA LYS A 171 -15.66 -34.11 -23.85
C LYS A 171 -15.03 -34.20 -25.25
N ARG A 172 -13.95 -33.45 -25.49
CA ARG A 172 -13.12 -33.54 -26.71
C ARG A 172 -12.28 -34.82 -26.76
N SER A 173 -11.90 -35.39 -25.61
CA SER A 173 -11.21 -36.69 -25.50
C SER A 173 -12.11 -37.91 -25.75
N GLY A 174 -13.39 -37.74 -26.14
CA GLY A 174 -14.26 -38.85 -26.54
C GLY A 174 -14.68 -39.81 -25.43
N VAL A 175 -14.38 -39.51 -24.16
CA VAL A 175 -14.59 -40.42 -23.01
C VAL A 175 -16.06 -40.55 -22.60
N LEU A 176 -16.93 -39.60 -22.97
CA LEU A 176 -18.35 -39.62 -22.62
C LEU A 176 -19.22 -39.74 -23.88
N ARG A 177 -19.54 -40.99 -24.26
CA ARG A 177 -20.58 -41.31 -25.25
C ARG A 177 -21.89 -41.59 -24.53
N ARG A 178 -22.93 -40.80 -24.81
CA ARG A 178 -24.28 -40.98 -24.27
C ARG A 178 -24.98 -42.11 -25.05
N GLY A 179 -25.03 -43.31 -24.49
CA GLY A 179 -25.88 -44.40 -24.96
C GLY A 179 -27.23 -44.36 -24.24
N GLY A 180 -28.32 -44.74 -24.92
CA GLY A 180 -29.73 -44.59 -24.49
C GLY A 180 -30.17 -45.31 -23.20
N ALA A 181 -29.26 -45.82 -22.38
CA ALA A 181 -29.56 -46.42 -21.09
C ALA A 181 -28.39 -46.17 -20.10
N GLY A 182 -28.45 -45.06 -19.36
CA GLY A 182 -27.59 -44.76 -18.20
C GLY A 182 -26.14 -44.32 -18.49
N TRP A 183 -25.58 -43.53 -17.58
CA TRP A 183 -24.19 -43.06 -17.60
C TRP A 183 -23.24 -44.21 -17.24
N ARG A 184 -22.63 -44.86 -18.23
CA ARG A 184 -21.61 -45.89 -18.00
C ARG A 184 -20.23 -45.24 -17.88
N TRP A 185 -19.71 -45.14 -16.66
CA TRP A 185 -18.33 -44.71 -16.38
C TRP A 185 -17.36 -45.78 -16.90
N ARG A 186 -16.50 -45.43 -17.86
CA ARG A 186 -15.30 -46.21 -18.20
C ARG A 186 -14.13 -45.48 -17.54
N GLY A 187 -13.70 -45.96 -16.37
CA GLY A 187 -12.58 -45.36 -15.63
C GLY A 187 -11.30 -45.35 -16.47
N PRO A 188 -10.38 -44.40 -16.24
CA PRO A 188 -9.10 -44.39 -16.95
C PRO A 188 -8.31 -45.65 -16.58
N ALA A 189 -7.73 -46.31 -17.58
CA ALA A 189 -6.73 -47.33 -17.34
C ALA A 189 -5.59 -46.71 -16.53
N LEU A 190 -5.36 -47.23 -15.32
CA LEU A 190 -4.19 -46.90 -14.52
C LEU A 190 -2.92 -47.19 -15.35
N PRO A 191 -1.93 -46.29 -15.40
CA PRO A 191 -0.65 -46.61 -16.04
C PRO A 191 0.03 -47.77 -15.26
N PRO A 192 0.63 -48.76 -15.95
CA PRO A 192 1.15 -49.98 -15.33
C PRO A 192 2.55 -49.78 -14.71
N GLN A 193 2.77 -48.72 -13.94
CA GLN A 193 4.10 -48.39 -13.39
C GLN A 193 4.10 -48.04 -11.89
N ALA A 194 3.13 -48.53 -11.11
CA ALA A 194 3.14 -48.38 -9.65
C ALA A 194 2.94 -49.73 -8.94
N ARG A 195 3.69 -50.75 -9.37
CA ARG A 195 3.81 -52.02 -8.63
C ARG A 195 5.16 -52.67 -8.92
N THR A 196 6.26 -52.09 -8.40
CA THR A 196 7.49 -52.80 -7.97
C THR A 196 8.55 -51.82 -7.48
N ARG A 197 9.06 -52.11 -6.26
CA ARG A 197 10.14 -51.51 -5.47
C ARG A 197 9.82 -50.27 -4.66
#